data_AF-A0A8K0PSD1-F1
#
_entry.id   AF-A0A8K0PSD1-F1
#
_cell.length_a   1.000
_cell.length_b   1.000
_cell.length_c   1.000
_cell.angle_alpha   90.00
_cell.angle_beta   90.00
_cell.angle_gamma   90.00
#
_symmetry.space_group_name_H-M   'P 1'
#
loop_
_entity.id
_entity.type
_entity.pdbx_description
1 polymer ?
#
loop_
_entity_poly.entity_id
_entity_poly.type
_entity_poly.pdbx_seq_one_letter_code
_entity_poly.pdbx_strand_id
1 'polypeptide(L)'
;MGTRSLICVFWKGKWYIAQYTQFDGYPEGEGLKVFKFLTYGPDIDHLKAGLQNHIYEVTDDQLDAINREIQAWDRDQRQNNPEYDPWTSGSQQLYPTLSRTTGAGILRLVANAGRTDGDSDKEGPSVGDGDKDAETESTKLPIYLDLEFANSTLFCEWAYVVDLDKEVFEVYGGGEYKHREHRFKDVGGPEAEVPAFVCSFTFREVSLMKNDKEFMDKVNEALEEVEKQRAERQDERKAQQIADAEGSHSNVTSDDEEENGEEDVVEGSAKGSPPP
;
A
#
# COMPACT_ATOMS: atom_id res chain seq x y z
N MET A 1 12.44 -10.73 -9.03
CA MET A 1 11.02 -10.36 -8.89
C MET A 1 10.58 -10.79 -7.51
N GLY A 2 9.76 -9.99 -6.82
CA GLY A 2 9.23 -10.29 -5.50
C GLY A 2 7.84 -9.67 -5.36
N THR A 3 7.02 -10.22 -4.46
CA THR A 3 5.68 -9.71 -4.16
C THR A 3 5.82 -8.42 -3.38
N ARG A 4 5.30 -7.32 -3.91
CA ARG A 4 5.45 -5.99 -3.31
C ARG A 4 4.25 -5.65 -2.46
N SER A 5 4.47 -4.86 -1.42
CA SER A 5 3.38 -4.43 -0.54
C SER A 5 3.63 -3.06 0.10
N LEU A 6 2.61 -2.56 0.78
CA LEU A 6 2.72 -1.42 1.70
C LEU A 6 2.55 -1.86 3.15
N ILE A 7 3.44 -1.38 4.02
CA ILE A 7 3.23 -1.42 5.47
C ILE A 7 2.87 -0.02 5.94
N CYS A 8 1.69 0.13 6.51
CA CYS A 8 1.17 1.43 6.91
C CYS A 8 0.84 1.48 8.40
N VAL A 9 1.04 2.65 8.99
CA VAL A 9 0.52 2.98 10.32
C VAL A 9 -0.32 4.25 10.22
N PHE A 10 -1.57 4.17 10.68
CA PHE A 10 -2.49 5.27 10.78
C PHE A 10 -2.73 5.60 12.26
N TRP A 11 -2.53 6.85 12.65
CA TRP A 11 -2.71 7.29 14.03
C TRP A 11 -2.98 8.79 14.10
N LYS A 12 -3.78 9.22 15.08
CA LYS A 12 -4.19 10.63 15.28
C LYS A 12 -4.75 11.26 14.00
N GLY A 13 -5.54 10.49 13.25
CA GLY A 13 -6.21 10.95 12.03
C GLY A 13 -5.28 11.16 10.81
N LYS A 14 -4.04 10.65 10.83
CA LYS A 14 -3.12 10.75 9.69
C LYS A 14 -2.23 9.53 9.52
N TRP A 15 -1.59 9.43 8.35
CA TRP A 15 -0.55 8.45 8.07
C TRP A 15 0.76 8.84 8.77
N TYR A 16 1.36 7.86 9.43
CA TYR A 16 2.65 7.98 10.11
C TYR A 16 3.73 7.12 9.44
N ILE A 17 3.33 6.01 8.82
CA ILE A 17 4.19 5.13 8.04
C ILE A 17 3.40 4.73 6.79
N ALA A 18 4.08 4.70 5.64
CA ALA A 18 3.62 4.10 4.38
C ALA A 18 4.84 3.56 3.64
N GLN A 19 5.37 2.43 4.14
CA GLN A 19 6.62 1.85 3.68
C GLN A 19 6.38 0.92 2.48
N TYR A 20 6.94 1.27 1.32
CA TYR A 20 7.08 0.36 0.19
C TYR A 20 7.97 -0.84 0.56
N THR A 21 7.51 -2.04 0.22
CA THR A 21 8.27 -3.28 0.38
C THR A 21 8.44 -3.99 -0.96
N GLN A 22 9.64 -4.51 -1.21
CA GLN A 22 9.93 -5.19 -2.47
C GLN A 22 9.62 -6.70 -2.45
N PHE A 23 9.68 -7.32 -1.28
CA PHE A 23 9.70 -8.78 -1.15
C PHE A 23 8.65 -9.25 -0.15
N ASP A 24 8.26 -10.52 -0.30
CA ASP A 24 7.40 -11.28 0.62
C ASP A 24 6.07 -10.61 0.99
N GLY A 25 5.51 -9.78 0.12
CA GLY A 25 4.29 -9.01 0.39
C GLY A 25 3.02 -9.84 0.65
N TYR A 26 3.00 -11.15 0.40
CA TYR A 26 1.87 -12.02 0.71
C TYR A 26 1.56 -12.09 2.22
N PRO A 27 0.34 -12.47 2.63
CA PRO A 27 -0.02 -12.56 4.04
C PRO A 27 0.87 -13.49 4.86
N GLU A 28 1.38 -14.58 4.27
CA GLU A 28 2.33 -15.51 4.89
C GLU A 28 3.72 -14.88 5.12
N GLY A 29 4.03 -13.76 4.46
CA GLY A 29 5.29 -13.04 4.59
C GLY A 29 5.14 -11.80 5.46
N GLU A 30 4.97 -10.64 4.82
CA GLU A 30 4.84 -9.35 5.51
C GLU A 30 3.61 -9.29 6.43
N GLY A 31 2.48 -9.91 6.05
CA GLY A 31 1.27 -9.95 6.89
C GLY A 31 1.52 -10.64 8.23
N LEU A 32 2.18 -11.80 8.23
CA LEU A 32 2.55 -12.52 9.45
C LEU A 32 3.56 -11.75 10.31
N LYS A 33 4.46 -10.97 9.71
CA LYS A 33 5.38 -10.11 10.46
C LYS A 33 4.62 -9.01 11.20
N VAL A 34 3.64 -8.37 10.56
CA VAL A 34 2.76 -7.38 11.22
C VAL A 34 1.92 -8.06 12.31
N PHE A 35 1.29 -9.20 12.02
CA PHE A 35 0.55 -9.98 13.01
C PHE A 35 1.39 -10.26 14.26
N LYS A 36 2.60 -10.82 14.09
CA LYS A 36 3.52 -11.13 15.20
C LYS A 36 3.99 -9.90 15.98
N PHE A 37 4.13 -8.76 15.31
CA PHE A 37 4.43 -7.51 16.01
C PHE A 37 3.26 -7.10 16.91
N LEU A 38 2.03 -7.24 16.44
CA LEU A 38 0.82 -6.83 17.16
C LEU A 38 0.40 -7.79 18.29
N THR A 39 0.91 -9.02 18.33
CA THR A 39 0.58 -9.96 19.42
C THR A 39 1.23 -9.59 20.76
N TYR A 40 2.23 -8.70 20.78
CA TYR A 40 2.92 -8.27 22.00
C TYR A 40 2.58 -6.83 22.38
N GLY A 41 1.75 -6.66 23.42
CA GLY A 41 1.21 -5.36 23.85
C GLY A 41 2.24 -4.24 24.09
N PRO A 42 3.36 -4.48 24.81
CA PRO A 42 4.37 -3.44 25.04
C PRO A 42 4.96 -2.86 23.75
N ASP A 43 4.97 -3.60 22.64
CA ASP A 43 5.45 -3.08 21.36
C ASP A 43 4.54 -2.00 20.78
N ILE A 44 3.25 -2.02 21.09
CA ILE A 44 2.30 -0.99 20.65
C ILE A 44 2.55 0.34 21.36
N ASP A 45 2.80 0.29 22.67
CA ASP A 45 3.10 1.49 23.46
C ASP A 45 4.43 2.10 23.03
N HIS A 46 5.45 1.26 22.83
CA HIS A 46 6.73 1.67 22.27
C HIS A 46 6.60 2.21 20.84
N LEU A 47 5.76 1.62 20.00
CA LEU A 47 5.48 2.14 18.65
C LEU A 47 4.86 3.54 18.74
N LYS A 48 3.84 3.74 19.57
CA LYS A 48 3.22 5.06 19.78
C LYS A 48 4.26 6.09 20.26
N ALA A 49 5.13 5.72 21.19
CA ALA A 49 6.21 6.59 21.68
C ALA A 49 7.24 6.92 20.58
N GLY A 50 7.66 5.91 19.81
CA GLY A 50 8.58 6.05 18.68
C GLY A 50 8.03 6.98 17.59
N LEU A 51 6.78 6.76 17.18
CA LEU A 51 6.07 7.60 16.21
C LEU A 51 5.92 9.05 16.67
N GLN A 52 5.77 9.29 17.97
CA GLN A 52 5.56 10.63 18.49
C GLN A 52 6.86 11.43 18.60
N ASN A 53 7.95 10.80 19.02
CA ASN A 53 9.16 11.51 19.46
C ASN A 53 10.41 11.21 18.62
N HIS A 54 10.43 10.08 17.91
CA HIS A 54 11.66 9.51 17.34
C HIS A 54 11.65 9.37 15.82
N ILE A 55 10.65 9.90 15.12
CA ILE A 55 10.64 9.92 13.65
C ILE A 55 10.56 11.35 13.12
N TYR A 56 10.94 11.51 11.85
CA TYR A 56 10.62 12.69 11.06
C TYR A 56 10.31 12.29 9.61
N GLU A 57 9.41 13.03 8.98
CA GLU A 57 9.09 12.84 7.56
C GLU A 57 10.16 13.53 6.71
N VAL A 58 10.76 12.80 5.77
CA VAL A 58 11.76 13.35 4.85
C VAL A 58 11.10 14.07 3.68
N THR A 59 11.66 15.21 3.28
CA THR A 59 11.28 15.88 2.03
C THR A 59 11.94 15.21 0.82
N ASP A 60 11.45 15.49 -0.39
CA ASP A 60 12.06 14.97 -1.63
C ASP A 60 13.55 15.37 -1.76
N ASP A 61 13.89 16.62 -1.43
CA ASP A 61 15.28 17.09 -1.44
C ASP A 61 16.17 16.34 -0.43
N GLN A 62 15.63 16.03 0.76
CA GLN A 62 16.32 15.24 1.78
C GLN A 62 16.47 13.79 1.34
N LEU A 63 15.43 13.21 0.73
CA LEU A 63 15.46 11.87 0.19
C LEU A 63 16.51 11.74 -0.93
N ASP A 64 16.61 12.73 -1.81
CA ASP A 64 17.64 12.81 -2.86
C ASP A 64 19.06 12.94 -2.29
N ALA A 65 19.23 13.67 -1.19
CA ALA A 65 20.51 13.76 -0.49
C ALA A 65 20.89 12.40 0.14
N ILE A 66 19.94 11.77 0.85
CA ILE A 66 20.10 10.44 1.44
C ILE A 66 20.44 9.40 0.37
N ASN A 67 19.73 9.41 -0.76
CA ASN A 67 19.99 8.50 -1.88
C ASN A 67 21.40 8.68 -2.47
N ARG A 68 21.89 9.93 -2.55
CA ARG A 68 23.26 10.21 -2.98
C ARG A 68 24.30 9.67 -1.99
N GLU A 69 24.02 9.77 -0.69
CA GLU A 69 24.87 9.21 0.36
C GLU A 69 24.91 7.68 0.29
N ILE A 70 23.74 7.03 0.20
CA ILE A 70 23.62 5.57 0.03
C ILE A 70 24.44 5.11 -1.19
N GLN A 71 24.30 5.78 -2.33
CA GLN A 71 25.04 5.44 -3.55
C GLN A 71 26.55 5.66 -3.40
N ALA A 72 26.97 6.68 -2.66
CA ALA A 72 28.39 6.92 -2.39
C ALA A 72 28.97 5.81 -1.50
N TRP A 73 28.25 5.41 -0.45
CA TRP A 73 28.62 4.30 0.42
C TRP A 73 28.69 2.98 -0.36
N ASP A 74 27.68 2.66 -1.18
CA ASP A 74 27.68 1.44 -2.00
C ASP A 74 28.87 1.40 -2.96
N ARG A 75 29.25 2.52 -3.57
CA ARG A 75 30.42 2.61 -4.45
C ARG A 75 31.72 2.37 -3.69
N ASP A 76 31.87 2.98 -2.52
CA ASP A 76 33.04 2.81 -1.66
C ASP A 76 33.21 1.36 -1.23
N GLN A 77 32.14 0.74 -0.71
CA GLN A 77 32.16 -0.67 -0.29
C GLN A 77 32.52 -1.60 -1.44
N ARG A 78 31.94 -1.42 -2.64
CA ARG A 78 32.29 -2.24 -3.82
C ARG A 78 33.75 -2.11 -4.25
N GLN A 79 34.35 -0.93 -4.05
CA GLN A 79 35.72 -0.67 -4.49
C GLN A 79 36.75 -1.13 -3.46
N ASN A 80 36.44 -0.96 -2.17
CA ASN A 80 37.43 -1.05 -1.09
C ASN A 80 37.19 -2.21 -0.12
N ASN A 81 36.01 -2.85 -0.13
CA ASN A 81 35.68 -3.97 0.73
C ASN A 81 35.59 -5.29 -0.07
N PRO A 82 36.61 -6.17 0.01
CA PRO A 82 36.63 -7.44 -0.72
C PRO A 82 35.60 -8.46 -0.23
N GLU A 83 35.01 -8.25 0.95
CA GLU A 83 33.93 -9.08 1.52
C GLU A 83 32.52 -8.48 1.27
N TYR A 84 32.43 -7.40 0.49
CA TYR A 84 31.15 -6.74 0.24
C TYR A 84 30.14 -7.71 -0.38
N ASP A 85 29.02 -7.89 0.32
CA ASP A 85 27.86 -8.62 -0.19
C ASP A 85 27.01 -7.67 -1.05
N PRO A 86 26.83 -7.94 -2.36
CA PRO A 86 25.95 -7.15 -3.23
C PRO A 86 24.51 -7.05 -2.77
N TRP A 87 24.06 -7.94 -1.86
CA TRP A 87 22.75 -7.90 -1.25
C TRP A 87 22.64 -6.92 -0.07
N THR A 88 23.79 -6.49 0.50
CA THR A 88 23.85 -5.43 1.50
C THR A 88 23.91 -4.06 0.82
N SER A 89 22.78 -3.35 0.85
CA SER A 89 22.72 -1.98 0.33
C SER A 89 22.98 -0.96 1.43
N GLY A 90 23.56 0.18 1.08
CA GLY A 90 23.71 1.31 2.00
C GLY A 90 22.37 1.75 2.59
N SER A 91 21.26 1.53 1.88
CA SER A 91 19.92 1.79 2.42
C SER A 91 19.62 0.95 3.68
N GLN A 92 20.02 -0.32 3.73
CA GLN A 92 19.83 -1.17 4.91
C GLN A 92 20.76 -0.78 6.06
N GLN A 93 22.00 -0.40 5.73
CA GLN A 93 23.04 -0.16 6.72
C GLN A 93 22.94 1.22 7.36
N LEU A 94 22.64 2.25 6.56
CA LEU A 94 22.62 3.65 7.01
C LEU A 94 21.21 4.11 7.39
N TYR A 95 20.21 3.72 6.59
CA TYR A 95 18.84 4.24 6.69
C TYR A 95 17.80 3.12 6.61
N PRO A 96 17.82 2.15 7.55
CA PRO A 96 16.97 0.96 7.46
C PRO A 96 15.47 1.29 7.39
N THR A 97 15.02 2.41 7.97
CA THR A 97 13.62 2.86 7.86
C THR A 97 13.21 3.38 6.49
N LEU A 98 14.15 3.58 5.56
CA LEU A 98 13.90 3.93 4.16
C LEU A 98 14.18 2.75 3.20
N SER A 99 14.66 1.62 3.72
CA SER A 99 15.01 0.49 2.88
C SER A 99 13.79 -0.33 2.48
N ARG A 100 13.64 -0.54 1.17
CA ARG A 100 12.60 -1.40 0.56
C ARG A 100 12.63 -2.87 0.99
N THR A 101 13.65 -3.31 1.70
CA THR A 101 13.78 -4.68 2.23
C THR A 101 13.40 -4.79 3.69
N THR A 102 13.26 -3.67 4.40
CA THR A 102 12.94 -3.66 5.83
C THR A 102 11.55 -4.21 6.09
N GLY A 103 10.61 -3.96 5.18
CA GLY A 103 9.25 -4.46 5.29
C GLY A 103 8.59 -4.04 6.60
N ALA A 104 7.83 -4.95 7.20
CA ALA A 104 7.20 -4.80 8.49
C ALA A 104 8.19 -4.67 9.65
N GLY A 105 9.48 -4.93 9.42
CA GLY A 105 10.55 -4.65 10.37
C GLY A 105 10.61 -3.17 10.78
N ILE A 106 10.06 -2.26 9.97
CA ILE A 106 9.97 -0.84 10.31
C ILE A 106 9.19 -0.60 11.60
N LEU A 107 8.16 -1.41 11.89
CA LEU A 107 7.39 -1.33 13.13
C LEU A 107 8.29 -1.56 14.34
N ARG A 108 9.17 -2.56 14.25
CA ARG A 108 10.15 -2.87 15.30
C ARG A 108 11.20 -1.78 15.44
N LEU A 109 11.71 -1.22 14.34
CA LEU A 109 12.69 -0.13 14.38
C LEU A 109 12.13 1.09 15.10
N VAL A 110 10.92 1.50 14.75
CA VAL A 110 10.25 2.65 15.38
C VAL A 110 9.91 2.35 16.83
N ALA A 111 9.36 1.17 17.14
CA ALA A 111 9.09 0.79 18.52
C ALA A 111 10.36 0.78 19.38
N ASN A 112 11.46 0.20 18.88
CA ASN A 112 12.74 0.17 19.60
C ASN A 112 13.25 1.58 19.92
N ALA A 113 13.11 2.53 18.99
CA ALA A 113 13.48 3.93 19.24
C ALA A 113 12.60 4.60 20.31
N GLY A 114 11.38 4.11 20.53
CA GLY A 114 10.46 4.57 21.58
C GLY A 114 10.65 3.91 22.95
N ARG A 115 11.60 2.98 23.11
CA ARG A 115 11.90 2.37 24.42
C ARG A 115 12.66 3.36 25.29
N THR A 116 12.22 3.56 26.53
CA THR A 116 13.00 4.28 27.54
C THR A 116 13.94 3.32 28.27
N ASP A 117 15.10 3.79 28.74
CA ASP A 117 16.22 3.01 29.32
C ASP A 117 15.89 2.09 30.54
N GLY A 118 14.63 1.89 30.90
CA GLY A 118 14.17 0.98 31.95
C GLY A 118 13.66 -0.39 31.46
N ASP A 119 13.57 -0.62 30.15
CA ASP A 119 12.86 -1.79 29.57
C ASP A 119 13.77 -2.76 28.80
N SER A 120 15.08 -2.71 29.06
CA SER A 120 16.05 -3.64 28.48
C SER A 120 16.05 -4.97 29.26
N ASP A 121 15.07 -5.82 28.99
CA ASP A 121 15.25 -7.25 29.24
C ASP A 121 16.34 -7.76 28.28
N LYS A 122 17.43 -8.22 28.89
CA LYS A 122 18.65 -8.69 28.25
C LYS A 122 18.40 -9.94 27.41
N GLU A 123 18.19 -9.82 26.10
CA GLU A 123 18.58 -10.86 25.14
C GLU A 123 19.03 -10.23 23.80
N GLY A 124 20.35 -10.00 23.69
CA GLY A 124 21.06 -9.59 22.46
C GLY A 124 22.56 -9.50 22.77
N PRO A 125 23.47 -9.94 21.88
CA PRO A 125 24.84 -10.26 22.26
C PRO A 125 25.64 -8.99 22.59
N SER A 126 26.26 -9.04 23.77
CA SER A 126 27.24 -8.06 24.28
C SER A 126 28.39 -7.87 23.30
N VAL A 127 28.55 -6.65 22.77
CA VAL A 127 29.80 -6.18 22.19
C VAL A 127 30.26 -4.95 22.96
N GLY A 128 31.31 -5.15 23.76
CA GLY A 128 32.40 -4.23 24.05
C GLY A 128 32.11 -2.81 24.55
N ASP A 129 32.48 -2.57 25.81
CA ASP A 129 32.69 -1.26 26.41
C ASP A 129 33.51 -0.28 25.54
N GLY A 130 33.03 0.95 25.44
CA GLY A 130 33.76 2.07 24.82
C GLY A 130 33.02 3.40 24.96
N ASP A 131 33.44 4.18 25.96
CA ASP A 131 33.30 5.62 26.18
C ASP A 131 31.90 6.31 26.16
N LYS A 132 31.61 6.89 27.34
CA LYS A 132 30.59 7.89 27.61
C LYS A 132 31.05 9.25 27.08
N ASP A 133 30.05 10.08 26.80
CA ASP A 133 30.12 11.53 26.54
C ASP A 133 30.15 11.94 25.06
N ALA A 134 29.05 11.67 24.37
CA ALA A 134 28.51 12.58 23.38
C ALA A 134 27.02 12.73 23.66
N GLU A 135 26.56 13.95 23.96
CA GLU A 135 25.16 14.33 23.82
C GLU A 135 24.78 14.07 22.36
N THR A 136 24.26 12.88 22.09
CA THR A 136 23.70 12.55 20.79
C THR A 136 22.42 13.37 20.66
N GLU A 137 22.50 14.46 19.88
CA GLU A 137 21.30 15.00 19.24
C GLU A 137 20.47 13.81 18.76
N SER A 138 19.22 13.72 19.22
CA SER A 138 18.36 12.58 18.94
C SER A 138 18.28 12.39 17.42
N THR A 139 19.02 11.44 16.87
CA THR A 139 18.96 11.10 15.45
C THR A 139 17.64 10.39 15.24
N LYS A 140 16.58 11.18 15.07
CA LYS A 140 15.26 10.68 14.71
C LYS A 140 15.37 9.83 13.45
N LEU A 141 14.52 8.82 13.35
CA LEU A 141 14.46 7.93 12.20
C LEU A 141 13.77 8.65 11.03
N PRO A 142 14.39 8.70 9.84
CA PRO A 142 13.75 9.24 8.65
C PRO A 142 12.64 8.29 8.17
N ILE A 143 11.49 8.85 7.81
CA ILE A 143 10.36 8.12 7.22
C ILE A 143 9.96 8.83 5.93
N TYR A 144 9.72 8.05 4.87
CA TYR A 144 9.12 8.53 3.63
C TYR A 144 7.75 7.86 3.46
N LEU A 145 6.73 8.65 3.13
CA LEU A 145 5.36 8.17 2.99
C LEU A 145 5.05 7.86 1.52
N ASP A 146 5.26 6.62 1.11
CA ASP A 146 5.01 6.15 -0.27
C ASP A 146 3.53 5.77 -0.49
N LEU A 147 2.61 6.65 -0.07
CA LEU A 147 1.17 6.36 -0.10
C LEU A 147 0.65 6.15 -1.52
N GLU A 148 1.13 6.93 -2.49
CA GLU A 148 0.67 6.84 -3.88
C GLU A 148 1.00 5.49 -4.54
N PHE A 149 1.94 4.70 -3.99
CA PHE A 149 2.14 3.33 -4.44
C PHE A 149 0.87 2.47 -4.30
N ALA A 150 -0.03 2.80 -3.37
CA ALA A 150 -1.35 2.18 -3.26
C ALA A 150 -2.17 2.27 -4.56
N ASN A 151 -1.96 3.31 -5.38
CA ASN A 151 -2.66 3.48 -6.65
C ASN A 151 -2.08 2.62 -7.79
N SER A 152 -0.94 1.98 -7.57
CA SER A 152 -0.34 1.05 -8.54
C SER A 152 -0.84 -0.37 -8.28
N THR A 153 -2.16 -0.61 -8.31
CA THR A 153 -2.80 -1.89 -7.89
C THR A 153 -2.27 -3.16 -8.59
N LEU A 154 -1.68 -3.02 -9.78
CA LEU A 154 -0.98 -4.12 -10.46
C LEU A 154 0.35 -4.51 -9.78
N PHE A 155 1.01 -3.56 -9.12
CA PHE A 155 2.29 -3.73 -8.45
C PHE A 155 2.18 -3.71 -6.92
N CYS A 156 1.26 -2.93 -6.36
CA CYS A 156 0.90 -2.96 -4.95
C CYS A 156 -0.06 -4.13 -4.73
N GLU A 157 0.50 -5.33 -4.70
CA GLU A 157 -0.26 -6.57 -4.62
C GLU A 157 -0.99 -6.70 -3.27
N TRP A 158 -0.37 -6.17 -2.20
CA TRP A 158 -0.89 -6.19 -0.83
C TRP A 158 -0.65 -4.88 -0.09
N ALA A 159 -1.50 -4.56 0.88
CA ALA A 159 -1.24 -3.51 1.85
C ALA A 159 -1.71 -3.93 3.25
N TYR A 160 -0.94 -3.55 4.26
CA TYR A 160 -1.18 -3.88 5.67
C TYR A 160 -1.27 -2.60 6.45
N VAL A 161 -2.43 -2.33 7.06
CA VAL A 161 -2.66 -1.09 7.82
C VAL A 161 -2.83 -1.42 9.29
N VAL A 162 -1.94 -0.87 10.11
CA VAL A 162 -2.10 -0.82 11.56
C VAL A 162 -2.79 0.50 11.90
N ASP A 163 -4.08 0.46 12.20
CA ASP A 163 -4.84 1.63 12.64
C ASP A 163 -4.81 1.68 14.17
N LEU A 164 -4.00 2.59 14.71
CA LEU A 164 -3.83 2.79 16.16
C LEU A 164 -4.96 3.62 16.78
N ASP A 165 -5.79 4.31 15.97
CA ASP A 165 -6.95 5.05 16.47
C ASP A 165 -8.12 4.10 16.73
N LYS A 166 -8.29 3.09 15.87
CA LYS A 166 -9.32 2.07 15.99
C LYS A 166 -8.84 0.77 16.64
N GLU A 167 -7.53 0.63 16.85
CA GLU A 167 -6.88 -0.58 17.35
C GLU A 167 -7.21 -1.81 16.49
N VAL A 168 -7.08 -1.65 15.17
CA VAL A 168 -7.31 -2.72 14.20
C VAL A 168 -6.11 -2.92 13.28
N PHE A 169 -5.94 -4.17 12.86
CA PHE A 169 -5.07 -4.59 11.77
C PHE A 169 -5.93 -4.89 10.55
N GLU A 170 -5.75 -4.14 9.47
CA GLU A 170 -6.47 -4.31 8.21
C GLU A 170 -5.54 -4.91 7.15
N VAL A 171 -6.08 -5.86 6.38
CA VAL A 171 -5.40 -6.53 5.27
C VAL A 171 -6.09 -6.16 3.97
N TYR A 172 -5.31 -5.76 2.98
CA TYR A 172 -5.76 -5.38 1.65
C TYR A 172 -5.01 -6.18 0.58
N GLY A 173 -5.68 -6.53 -0.52
CA GLY A 173 -5.11 -7.32 -1.62
C GLY A 173 -5.87 -7.17 -2.93
N GLY A 174 -5.11 -7.11 -4.04
CA GLY A 174 -5.66 -6.76 -5.36
C GLY A 174 -6.12 -5.30 -5.45
N GLY A 175 -6.94 -4.97 -6.46
CA GLY A 175 -7.39 -3.58 -6.71
C GLY A 175 -8.91 -3.41 -6.67
N GLU A 176 -9.35 -2.23 -6.22
CA GLU A 176 -10.72 -1.76 -6.36
C GLU A 176 -10.81 -0.24 -6.61
N TYR A 177 -11.97 0.23 -7.07
CA TYR A 177 -12.23 1.66 -7.17
C TYR A 177 -12.57 2.25 -5.80
N LYS A 178 -12.09 3.47 -5.57
CA LYS A 178 -12.36 4.20 -4.32
C LYS A 178 -13.86 4.41 -4.11
N HIS A 179 -14.25 4.32 -2.84
CA HIS A 179 -15.55 4.76 -2.35
C HIS A 179 -15.37 5.65 -1.11
N ARG A 180 -16.43 6.35 -0.67
CA ARG A 180 -16.36 7.39 0.38
C ARG A 180 -15.80 6.92 1.73
N GLU A 181 -15.93 5.63 2.01
CA GLU A 181 -15.51 5.01 3.27
C GLU A 181 -14.16 4.30 3.15
N HIS A 182 -13.56 4.27 1.96
CA HIS A 182 -12.31 3.56 1.71
C HIS A 182 -11.14 4.18 2.47
N ARG A 183 -10.25 3.35 3.01
CA ARG A 183 -9.06 3.76 3.79
C ARG A 183 -8.13 4.69 3.01
N PHE A 184 -7.96 4.40 1.72
CA PHE A 184 -7.10 5.14 0.78
C PHE A 184 -7.87 6.14 -0.09
N LYS A 185 -9.07 6.57 0.31
CA LYS A 185 -9.91 7.47 -0.51
C LYS A 185 -9.20 8.79 -0.89
N ASP A 186 -8.37 9.31 0.02
CA ASP A 186 -7.66 10.59 -0.14
C ASP A 186 -6.26 10.43 -0.78
N VAL A 187 -5.90 9.23 -1.26
CA VAL A 187 -4.57 8.91 -1.82
C VAL A 187 -4.62 8.84 -3.34
N GLY A 188 -4.00 9.81 -4.03
CA GLY A 188 -4.04 9.94 -5.49
C GLY A 188 -5.38 10.49 -6.02
N GLY A 189 -5.52 10.51 -7.35
CA GLY A 189 -6.71 11.09 -8.03
C GLY A 189 -8.03 10.38 -7.73
N PRO A 190 -9.20 11.02 -7.98
CA PRO A 190 -10.52 10.48 -7.63
C PRO A 190 -10.85 9.14 -8.31
N GLU A 191 -10.38 8.95 -9.54
CA GLU A 191 -10.59 7.73 -10.35
C GLU A 191 -9.46 6.70 -10.17
N ALA A 192 -8.47 6.98 -9.32
CA ALA A 192 -7.38 6.04 -9.08
C ALA A 192 -7.91 4.81 -8.34
N GLU A 193 -7.51 3.63 -8.80
CA GLU A 193 -7.71 2.39 -8.05
C GLU A 193 -6.87 2.41 -6.77
N VAL A 194 -7.24 1.56 -5.82
CA VAL A 194 -6.61 1.42 -4.51
C VAL A 194 -6.62 -0.06 -4.10
N PRO A 195 -5.79 -0.47 -3.13
CA PRO A 195 -5.75 -1.85 -2.67
C PRO A 195 -7.09 -2.22 -2.08
N ALA A 196 -7.64 -3.36 -2.48
CA ALA A 196 -8.98 -3.73 -2.08
C ALA A 196 -9.04 -4.34 -0.69
N PHE A 197 -10.05 -3.99 0.10
CA PHE A 197 -10.20 -4.52 1.45
C PHE A 197 -10.45 -6.04 1.46
N VAL A 198 -9.70 -6.77 2.29
CA VAL A 198 -9.87 -8.21 2.49
C VAL A 198 -10.52 -8.48 3.86
N CYS A 199 -9.86 -8.09 4.94
CA CYS A 199 -10.36 -8.31 6.29
C CYS A 199 -9.74 -7.33 7.30
N SER A 200 -10.30 -7.33 8.51
CA SER A 200 -9.78 -6.57 9.64
C SER A 200 -9.90 -7.39 10.93
N PHE A 201 -8.93 -7.23 11.82
CA PHE A 201 -8.91 -7.82 13.15
C PHE A 201 -8.63 -6.73 14.18
N THR A 202 -9.41 -6.70 15.25
CA THR A 202 -9.06 -5.89 16.43
C THR A 202 -7.75 -6.41 17.03
N PHE A 203 -6.98 -5.55 17.69
CA PHE A 203 -5.77 -5.97 18.42
C PHE A 203 -6.09 -7.04 19.48
N ARG A 204 -7.29 -6.98 20.06
CA ARG A 204 -7.77 -8.03 20.96
C ARG A 204 -7.90 -9.38 20.23
N GLU A 205 -8.52 -9.43 19.06
CA GLU A 205 -8.60 -10.66 18.28
C GLU A 205 -7.22 -11.18 17.91
N VAL A 206 -6.33 -10.30 17.44
CA VAL A 206 -4.93 -10.64 17.13
C VAL A 206 -4.24 -11.27 18.35
N SER A 207 -4.37 -10.67 19.54
CA SER A 207 -3.76 -11.20 20.78
C SER A 207 -4.35 -12.55 21.25
N LEU A 208 -5.57 -12.89 20.81
CA LEU A 208 -6.25 -14.12 21.18
C LEU A 208 -6.00 -15.25 20.18
N MET A 209 -5.51 -14.94 18.97
CA MET A 209 -5.12 -15.95 17.99
C MET A 209 -3.92 -16.74 18.51
N LYS A 210 -4.00 -18.07 18.47
CA LYS A 210 -3.05 -18.95 19.15
C LYS A 210 -1.72 -19.09 18.42
N ASN A 211 -1.73 -18.93 17.09
CA ASN A 211 -0.58 -19.16 16.24
C ASN A 211 -0.80 -18.58 14.83
N ASP A 212 0.28 -18.60 14.05
CA ASP A 212 0.31 -18.17 12.65
C ASP A 212 -0.78 -18.84 11.79
N LYS A 213 -1.09 -20.12 12.04
CA LYS A 213 -2.09 -20.86 11.25
C LYS A 213 -3.50 -20.29 11.44
N GLU A 214 -3.88 -19.93 12.67
CA GLU A 214 -5.20 -19.34 12.93
C GLU A 214 -5.37 -17.99 12.23
N PHE A 215 -4.32 -17.17 12.21
CA PHE A 215 -4.30 -15.94 11.42
C PHE A 215 -4.47 -16.23 9.93
N MET A 216 -3.67 -17.16 9.38
CA MET A 216 -3.73 -17.52 7.97
C MET A 216 -5.08 -18.12 7.55
N ASP A 217 -5.67 -18.99 8.36
CA ASP A 217 -6.98 -19.57 8.09
C ASP A 217 -8.05 -18.48 7.96
N LYS A 218 -8.04 -17.49 8.87
CA LYS A 218 -8.98 -16.35 8.84
C LYS A 218 -8.79 -15.44 7.63
N VAL A 219 -7.54 -15.18 7.24
CA VAL A 219 -7.24 -14.39 6.03
C VAL A 219 -7.71 -15.13 4.78
N ASN A 220 -7.44 -16.44 4.69
CA ASN A 220 -7.86 -17.26 3.54
C ASN A 220 -9.38 -17.37 3.43
N GLU A 221 -10.09 -17.58 4.54
CA GLU A 221 -11.56 -17.58 4.57
C GLU A 221 -12.12 -16.24 4.06
N ALA A 222 -11.52 -15.11 4.47
CA ALA A 222 -11.92 -13.80 3.99
C ALA A 222 -11.63 -13.60 2.49
N LEU A 223 -10.50 -14.12 1.99
CA LEU A 223 -10.18 -14.06 0.55
C LEU A 223 -11.19 -14.85 -0.29
N GLU A 224 -11.55 -16.06 0.13
CA GLU A 224 -12.55 -16.88 -0.56
C GLU A 224 -13.91 -16.16 -0.65
N GLU A 225 -14.32 -15.49 0.44
CA GLU A 225 -15.57 -14.72 0.47
C GLU A 225 -15.50 -13.48 -0.44
N VAL A 226 -14.37 -12.77 -0.44
CA VAL A 226 -14.15 -11.62 -1.34
C VAL A 226 -14.19 -12.06 -2.82
N GLU A 227 -13.56 -13.18 -3.15
CA GLU A 227 -13.58 -13.74 -4.51
C GLU A 227 -14.99 -14.12 -4.95
N LYS A 228 -15.75 -14.78 -4.07
CA LYS A 228 -17.15 -15.13 -4.33
C LYS A 228 -18.01 -13.90 -4.59
N GLN A 229 -17.91 -12.88 -3.75
CA GLN A 229 -18.64 -11.62 -3.94
C GLN A 229 -18.24 -10.90 -5.23
N ARG A 230 -16.96 -10.96 -5.61
CA ARG A 230 -16.49 -10.39 -6.90
C ARG A 230 -17.07 -11.14 -8.09
N ALA A 231 -17.12 -12.48 -8.04
CA ALA A 231 -17.72 -13.28 -9.08
C ALA A 231 -19.22 -12.98 -9.25
N GLU A 232 -19.97 -12.93 -8.14
CA GLU A 232 -21.40 -12.57 -8.13
C GLU A 232 -21.63 -11.18 -8.76
N ARG A 233 -20.87 -10.16 -8.33
CA ARG A 233 -20.97 -8.80 -8.92
C ARG A 233 -20.60 -8.78 -10.40
N GLN A 234 -19.66 -9.60 -10.84
CA GLN A 234 -19.28 -9.68 -12.25
C GLN A 234 -20.39 -10.29 -13.10
N ASP A 235 -21.06 -11.32 -12.59
CA ASP A 235 -22.17 -11.97 -13.27
C ASP A 235 -23.41 -11.05 -13.31
N GLU A 236 -23.71 -10.32 -12.22
CA GLU A 236 -24.75 -9.29 -12.20
C GLU A 236 -24.48 -8.18 -13.23
N ARG A 237 -23.23 -7.69 -13.31
CA ARG A 237 -22.84 -6.68 -14.31
C ARG A 237 -22.99 -7.17 -15.74
N LYS A 238 -22.61 -8.43 -16.02
CA LYS A 238 -22.80 -9.05 -17.34
C LYS A 238 -24.28 -9.19 -17.67
N ALA A 239 -25.09 -9.63 -16.71
CA ALA A 239 -26.54 -9.75 -16.88
C ALA A 239 -27.19 -8.40 -17.19
N GLN A 240 -26.81 -7.33 -16.46
CA GLN A 240 -27.30 -5.98 -16.72
C GLN A 240 -26.89 -5.47 -18.12
N GLN A 241 -25.64 -5.69 -18.53
CA GLN A 241 -25.17 -5.29 -19.86
C GLN A 241 -25.93 -6.01 -20.99
N ILE A 242 -26.27 -7.29 -20.80
CA ILE A 242 -27.10 -8.05 -21.75
C ILE A 242 -28.52 -7.45 -21.82
N ALA A 243 -29.14 -7.19 -20.66
CA ALA A 243 -30.47 -6.60 -20.60
C ALA A 243 -30.53 -5.19 -21.26
N ASP A 244 -29.51 -4.35 -21.03
CA ASP A 244 -29.42 -3.02 -21.64
C ASP A 244 -29.24 -3.10 -23.17
N ALA A 245 -28.44 -4.07 -23.65
CA ALA A 245 -28.26 -4.30 -25.08
C ALA A 245 -29.56 -4.79 -25.76
N GLU A 246 -30.30 -5.70 -25.13
CA GLU A 246 -31.59 -6.21 -25.63
C GLU A 246 -32.69 -5.13 -25.59
N GLY A 247 -32.72 -4.29 -24.56
CA GLY A 247 -33.63 -3.15 -24.47
C GLY A 247 -33.42 -2.12 -25.59
N SER A 248 -32.16 -1.84 -25.95
CA SER A 248 -31.81 -0.88 -27.00
C SER A 248 -32.24 -1.30 -28.42
N HIS A 249 -32.39 -2.60 -28.68
CA HIS A 249 -32.81 -3.12 -29.99
C HIS A 249 -34.33 -3.11 -30.21
N SER A 250 -35.14 -2.89 -29.17
CA SER A 250 -36.60 -2.88 -29.26
C SER A 250 -37.23 -1.54 -29.67
N ASN A 251 -36.43 -0.49 -29.89
CA ASN A 251 -36.91 0.86 -30.22
C ASN A 251 -36.71 1.29 -31.68
N VAL A 252 -36.40 0.35 -32.59
CA VAL A 252 -36.24 0.62 -34.05
C VAL A 252 -37.09 -0.35 -34.87
N THR A 253 -38.40 -0.40 -34.63
CA THR A 253 -39.38 -0.91 -35.62
C THR A 253 -40.76 -0.33 -35.34
N SER A 254 -41.00 0.91 -35.72
CA SER A 254 -42.31 1.41 -36.16
C SER A 254 -42.10 2.83 -36.65
N ASP A 255 -42.02 2.98 -37.95
CA ASP A 255 -42.78 3.95 -38.73
C ASP A 255 -42.14 4.10 -40.11
N ASP A 256 -42.94 3.77 -41.12
CA ASP A 256 -42.97 4.28 -42.50
C ASP A 256 -43.02 3.18 -43.58
N GLU A 257 -44.22 2.61 -43.74
CA GLU A 257 -44.75 2.18 -45.04
C GLU A 257 -46.04 2.97 -45.32
N GLU A 258 -46.02 3.79 -46.38
CA GLU A 258 -47.11 4.24 -47.28
C GLU A 258 -46.63 5.55 -47.96
N GLU A 259 -46.82 5.88 -49.24
CA GLU A 259 -47.28 5.23 -50.46
C GLU A 259 -46.90 6.20 -51.62
N ASN A 260 -46.90 5.71 -52.86
CA ASN A 260 -46.45 6.35 -54.10
C ASN A 260 -47.20 7.64 -54.54
N GLY A 261 -46.56 8.46 -55.38
CA GLY A 261 -47.23 9.47 -56.23
C GLY A 261 -46.28 10.21 -57.19
N GLU A 262 -46.55 10.07 -58.49
CA GLU A 262 -45.81 10.54 -59.68
C GLU A 262 -45.76 12.07 -59.93
N GLU A 263 -44.72 12.44 -60.72
CA GLU A 263 -44.58 13.56 -61.70
C GLU A 263 -44.77 15.02 -61.26
N ASP A 264 -43.75 15.88 -61.43
CA ASP A 264 -43.56 16.64 -62.68
C ASP A 264 -42.29 17.54 -62.70
N VAL A 265 -41.88 17.86 -63.93
CA VAL A 265 -40.69 18.58 -64.43
C VAL A 265 -40.63 20.07 -64.04
N VAL A 266 -39.45 20.65 -63.72
CA VAL A 266 -38.94 21.95 -64.27
C VAL A 266 -37.40 22.07 -64.12
N GLU A 267 -36.75 22.48 -65.22
CA GLU A 267 -35.35 22.88 -65.39
C GLU A 267 -34.83 23.99 -64.46
N GLY A 268 -33.51 24.03 -64.22
CA GLY A 268 -32.86 25.22 -63.65
C GLY A 268 -31.34 25.09 -63.47
N SER A 269 -30.59 25.59 -64.46
CA SER A 269 -29.13 25.76 -64.45
C SER A 269 -28.57 26.54 -63.25
N ALA A 270 -27.40 26.15 -62.75
CA ALA A 270 -26.14 26.91 -62.87
C ALA A 270 -25.13 26.71 -61.71
N LYS A 271 -23.92 26.29 -62.09
CA LYS A 271 -22.57 26.75 -61.67
C LYS A 271 -22.33 27.28 -60.25
N GLY A 272 -21.31 26.73 -59.59
CA GLY A 272 -20.48 27.49 -58.64
C GLY A 272 -19.65 26.63 -57.67
N SER A 273 -18.35 26.52 -57.93
CA SER A 273 -17.32 25.96 -57.03
C SER A 273 -17.08 26.86 -55.77
N PRO A 274 -16.35 26.40 -54.73
CA PRO A 274 -16.26 26.96 -53.36
C PRO A 274 -15.05 27.91 -53.22
N PRO A 275 -14.49 28.30 -52.03
CA PRO A 275 -14.88 28.33 -50.60
C PRO A 275 -14.72 29.79 -50.04
N PRO A 276 -14.40 30.10 -48.74
CA PRO A 276 -13.28 29.61 -47.90
C PRO A 276 -13.68 28.86 -46.63
#